data_AF-A0A0J0VA65-F1
#
_entry.id   AF-A0A0J0VA65-F1
#
_cell.length_a   1.000
_cell.length_b   1.000
_cell.length_c   1.000
_cell.angle_alpha   90.00
_cell.angle_beta   90.00
_cell.angle_gamma   90.00
#
_symmetry.space_group_name_H-M   'P 1'
#
loop_
_entity.id
_entity.type
_entity.pdbx_description
1 polymer ?
#
loop_
_entity_poly.entity_id
_entity_poly.type
_entity_poly.pdbx_seq_one_letter_code
_entity_poly.pdbx_strand_id
1 'polypeptide(L)'
;KNEKHYIPVSQSGLVCSVCKEREALRLAKVEEADHFGDIKRKTLHLWKQRAAKFQGAEGEEDDRRSGRIKDNEFLCGICLGKRVARDYFSTLFGASVLSFPSVLEIGAGDYYAVLMMDGDNMGKWFSGERKEEYSETSQKLARFAKEVVPQIVEEQCHGKLVYAGGDDVLAFLPTETVLKAAEELRLAFGDERKGLGHGATASFGVVIAHKKSPFHLVLNAVRALEKKAKQYSNDKTGQQKDALALALHTRSGEISEAVLPWMIGGEKVSQLLDQWIKLLKTSLSPNFIFHFASAFAPLLYERHCLKWENGDMLATELRRLLKRSVKEGSHLSVQEIAHHTQVLLSLHEAVRSGYDFLYLLKILTFFKRSEGNGQ
;
A
#
# COMPACT_ATOMS: atom_id res chain seq x y z
N LYS A 1 7.22 -20.82 10.14
CA LYS A 1 6.61 -21.65 9.06
C LYS A 1 5.87 -22.80 9.74
N ASN A 2 4.55 -22.86 9.64
CA ASN A 2 3.76 -23.93 10.27
C ASN A 2 3.87 -25.21 9.43
N GLU A 3 4.60 -26.21 9.93
CA GLU A 3 4.72 -27.55 9.36
C GLU A 3 3.44 -28.39 9.61
N LYS A 4 2.31 -27.94 9.04
CA LYS A 4 1.11 -28.77 8.99
C LYS A 4 1.16 -29.60 7.70
N HIS A 5 1.52 -30.88 7.82
CA HIS A 5 1.35 -31.85 6.75
C HIS A 5 -0.13 -32.16 6.59
N TYR A 6 -0.74 -31.61 5.53
CA TYR A 6 -2.10 -31.96 5.15
C TYR A 6 -2.05 -33.18 4.24
N ILE A 7 -2.80 -34.23 4.60
CA ILE A 7 -3.05 -35.35 3.70
C ILE A 7 -3.88 -34.80 2.52
N PRO A 8 -3.44 -34.94 1.26
CA PRO A 8 -4.27 -34.59 0.12
C PRO A 8 -5.47 -35.54 0.08
N VAL A 9 -6.65 -35.02 0.43
CA VAL A 9 -7.90 -35.75 0.26
C VAL A 9 -8.38 -35.50 -1.16
N SER A 10 -8.72 -36.56 -1.90
CA SER A 10 -9.33 -36.45 -3.23
C SER A 10 -10.63 -35.65 -3.14
N GLN A 11 -10.80 -34.66 -4.02
CA GLN A 11 -11.96 -33.79 -4.07
C GLN A 11 -12.64 -33.96 -5.44
N SER A 12 -13.92 -34.31 -5.44
CA SER A 12 -14.69 -34.67 -6.65
C SER A 12 -15.86 -33.73 -6.93
N GLY A 13 -16.11 -32.77 -6.04
CA GLY A 13 -17.23 -31.84 -6.04
C GLY A 13 -16.87 -30.46 -6.55
N LEU A 14 -17.83 -29.54 -6.42
CA LEU A 14 -17.62 -28.14 -6.84
C LEU A 14 -16.56 -27.46 -5.96
N VAL A 15 -15.72 -26.64 -6.59
CA VAL A 15 -14.71 -25.84 -5.90
C VAL A 15 -15.36 -24.65 -5.21
N CYS A 16 -14.87 -24.32 -4.02
CA CYS A 16 -15.29 -23.16 -3.24
C CYS A 16 -15.19 -21.86 -4.06
N SER A 17 -16.28 -21.09 -4.08
CA SER A 17 -16.39 -19.84 -4.80
C SER A 17 -15.38 -18.77 -4.35
N VAL A 18 -14.89 -18.84 -3.10
CA VAL A 18 -14.00 -17.83 -2.50
C VAL A 18 -12.53 -18.22 -2.61
N CYS A 19 -12.12 -19.34 -1.99
CA CYS A 19 -10.70 -19.68 -1.96
C CYS A 19 -10.20 -20.38 -3.23
N LYS A 20 -11.09 -20.96 -4.06
CA LYS A 20 -10.72 -21.71 -5.27
C LYS A 20 -9.77 -22.90 -5.08
N GLU A 21 -9.48 -23.26 -3.82
CA GLU A 21 -8.50 -24.30 -3.46
C GLU A 21 -9.15 -25.57 -2.87
N ARG A 22 -10.39 -25.46 -2.38
CA ARG A 22 -11.05 -26.50 -1.59
C ARG A 22 -12.45 -26.74 -2.09
N GLU A 23 -12.90 -27.98 -1.96
CA GLU A 23 -14.26 -28.39 -2.25
C GLU A 23 -15.28 -27.64 -1.38
N ALA A 24 -16.40 -27.25 -1.99
CA ALA A 24 -17.53 -26.66 -1.30
C ALA A 24 -18.26 -27.71 -0.46
N LEU A 25 -18.82 -27.28 0.67
CA LEU A 25 -19.60 -28.16 1.52
C LEU A 25 -20.84 -28.67 0.78
N ARG A 26 -21.16 -29.94 1.03
CA ARG A 26 -22.36 -30.64 0.58
C ARG A 26 -22.73 -31.70 1.63
N LEU A 27 -24.00 -32.08 1.66
CA LEU A 27 -24.49 -33.18 2.50
C LEU A 27 -24.47 -34.51 1.75
N ALA A 28 -24.83 -34.50 0.47
CA ALA A 28 -24.89 -35.70 -0.35
C ALA A 28 -23.49 -36.12 -0.81
N LYS A 29 -23.23 -37.44 -0.81
CA LYS A 29 -22.03 -38.02 -1.41
C LYS A 29 -22.05 -37.86 -2.93
N VAL A 30 -20.85 -37.69 -3.50
CA VAL A 30 -20.63 -37.73 -4.94
C VAL A 30 -20.27 -39.16 -5.30
N GLU A 31 -21.08 -39.76 -6.17
CA GLU A 31 -20.87 -41.09 -6.72
C GLU A 31 -20.11 -40.98 -8.03
N GLU A 32 -19.39 -42.03 -8.43
CA GLU A 32 -18.58 -42.02 -9.68
C GLU A 32 -19.43 -41.79 -10.95
N ALA A 33 -20.72 -42.16 -10.89
CA ALA A 33 -21.68 -41.96 -11.99
C ALA A 33 -22.28 -40.54 -12.04
N ASP A 34 -22.03 -39.68 -11.05
CA ASP A 34 -22.61 -38.34 -11.04
C ASP A 34 -21.99 -37.46 -12.14
N HIS A 35 -22.84 -36.90 -12.99
CA HIS A 35 -22.40 -35.86 -13.90
C HIS A 35 -22.30 -34.50 -13.19
N PHE A 36 -21.63 -33.53 -13.82
CA PHE A 36 -21.48 -32.18 -13.28
C PHE A 36 -22.82 -31.55 -12.84
N GLY A 37 -23.90 -31.79 -13.58
CA GLY A 37 -25.25 -31.33 -13.22
C GLY A 37 -25.77 -31.92 -11.91
N ASP A 38 -25.48 -33.19 -11.65
CA ASP A 38 -25.86 -33.90 -10.42
C ASP A 38 -25.08 -33.36 -9.23
N ILE A 39 -23.76 -33.22 -9.40
CA ILE A 39 -22.87 -32.62 -8.40
C ILE A 39 -23.33 -31.20 -8.04
N LYS A 40 -23.69 -30.39 -9.06
CA LYS A 40 -24.20 -29.04 -8.85
C LYS A 40 -25.55 -29.03 -8.12
N ARG A 41 -26.49 -29.91 -8.48
CA ARG A 41 -27.78 -30.05 -7.78
C ARG A 41 -27.60 -30.47 -6.32
N LYS A 42 -26.78 -31.49 -6.08
CA LYS A 42 -26.43 -32.00 -4.74
C LYS A 42 -25.81 -30.91 -3.86
N THR A 43 -24.91 -30.11 -4.44
CA THR A 43 -24.30 -28.96 -3.75
C THR A 43 -25.38 -27.91 -3.46
N LEU A 44 -26.12 -27.47 -4.47
CA LEU A 44 -27.16 -26.44 -4.34
C LEU A 44 -28.21 -26.79 -3.28
N HIS A 45 -28.53 -28.07 -3.10
CA HIS A 45 -29.51 -28.51 -2.10
C HIS A 45 -29.15 -28.07 -0.67
N LEU A 46 -27.90 -28.28 -0.23
CA LEU A 46 -27.44 -27.78 1.08
C LEU A 46 -27.52 -26.24 1.13
N TRP A 47 -27.04 -25.59 0.08
CA TRP A 47 -26.91 -24.13 0.05
C TRP A 47 -28.27 -23.42 -0.04
N LYS A 48 -29.34 -24.08 -0.50
CA LYS A 48 -30.72 -23.58 -0.39
C LYS A 48 -31.28 -23.64 1.03
N GLN A 49 -30.74 -24.49 1.90
CA GLN A 49 -31.18 -24.65 3.30
C GLN A 49 -30.52 -23.65 4.27
N ARG A 50 -29.79 -22.64 3.75
CA ARG A 50 -29.21 -21.57 4.59
C ARG A 50 -30.32 -20.86 5.38
N ALA A 51 -30.05 -20.53 6.63
CA ALA A 51 -30.93 -19.67 7.41
C ALA A 51 -31.09 -18.29 6.73
N ALA A 52 -32.26 -17.65 6.89
CA ALA A 52 -32.60 -16.38 6.23
C ALA A 52 -31.53 -15.29 6.39
N LYS A 53 -30.89 -15.19 7.56
CA LYS A 53 -29.78 -14.24 7.84
C LYS A 53 -28.53 -14.43 6.96
N PHE A 54 -28.41 -15.56 6.28
CA PHE A 54 -27.31 -15.89 5.35
C PHE A 54 -27.79 -15.98 3.89
N GLN A 55 -29.06 -15.67 3.61
CA GLN A 55 -29.60 -15.60 2.25
C GLN A 55 -29.52 -14.15 1.76
N GLY A 56 -29.18 -13.94 0.48
CA GLY A 56 -29.23 -12.61 -0.14
C GLY A 56 -30.64 -12.02 -0.04
N ALA A 57 -30.78 -10.75 0.35
CA ALA A 57 -32.05 -10.07 0.19
C ALA A 57 -32.26 -9.83 -1.32
N GLU A 58 -33.37 -10.29 -1.89
CA GLU A 58 -33.73 -9.96 -3.26
C GLU A 58 -34.02 -8.45 -3.36
N GLY A 59 -33.25 -7.74 -4.20
CA GLY A 59 -33.61 -6.39 -4.64
C GLY A 59 -32.91 -5.19 -3.99
N GLU A 60 -31.98 -5.35 -3.06
CA GLU A 60 -31.19 -4.23 -2.52
C GLU A 60 -29.75 -4.25 -3.07
N GLU A 61 -29.40 -3.27 -3.93
CA GLU A 61 -28.03 -2.99 -4.41
C GLU A 61 -27.10 -2.43 -3.30
N ASP A 62 -27.59 -2.33 -2.06
CA ASP A 62 -26.78 -1.90 -0.93
C ASP A 62 -25.95 -3.07 -0.40
N ASP A 63 -24.65 -3.06 -0.72
CA ASP A 63 -23.63 -4.00 -0.23
C ASP A 63 -23.61 -4.11 1.32
N ARG A 64 -24.27 -3.18 2.03
CA ARG A 64 -24.41 -3.18 3.49
C ARG A 64 -25.44 -4.19 4.02
N ARG A 65 -26.38 -4.68 3.20
CA ARG A 65 -27.50 -5.54 3.64
C ARG A 65 -27.72 -6.83 2.84
N SER A 66 -27.01 -7.04 1.73
CA SER A 66 -27.05 -8.33 1.04
C SER A 66 -26.57 -9.45 2.00
N GLY A 67 -27.33 -10.54 2.10
CA GLY A 67 -26.99 -11.67 2.97
C GLY A 67 -25.55 -12.12 2.79
N ARG A 68 -24.91 -12.53 3.90
CA ARG A 68 -23.46 -12.79 3.94
C ARG A 68 -22.97 -13.88 2.98
N ILE A 69 -23.86 -14.60 2.30
CA ILE A 69 -23.54 -15.62 1.30
C ILE A 69 -24.45 -15.36 0.10
N LYS A 70 -23.86 -15.04 -1.05
CA LYS A 70 -24.62 -14.72 -2.27
C LYS A 70 -25.31 -15.96 -2.82
N ASP A 71 -26.35 -15.75 -3.61
CA ASP A 71 -26.96 -16.87 -4.34
C ASP A 71 -25.98 -17.43 -5.37
N ASN A 72 -25.95 -18.76 -5.48
CA ASN A 72 -24.94 -19.54 -6.22
C ASN A 72 -23.50 -19.42 -5.69
N GLU A 73 -23.31 -18.92 -4.47
CA GLU A 73 -22.04 -19.01 -3.77
C GLU A 73 -21.94 -20.29 -2.94
N PHE A 74 -20.88 -21.08 -3.17
CA PHE A 74 -20.66 -22.36 -2.50
C PHE A 74 -19.31 -22.31 -1.76
N LEU A 75 -19.32 -22.48 -0.43
CA LEU A 75 -18.12 -22.28 0.39
C LEU A 75 -17.57 -23.61 0.93
N CYS A 76 -16.25 -23.73 1.04
CA CYS A 76 -15.66 -24.80 1.84
C CYS A 76 -15.87 -24.52 3.34
N GLY A 77 -15.62 -25.52 4.21
CA GLY A 77 -15.79 -25.38 5.66
C GLY A 77 -15.00 -24.20 6.26
N ILE A 78 -13.79 -23.92 5.76
CA ILE A 78 -12.99 -22.78 6.24
C ILE A 78 -13.61 -21.45 5.82
N CYS A 79 -13.98 -21.30 4.55
CA CYS A 79 -14.56 -20.06 4.05
C CYS A 79 -15.93 -19.80 4.70
N LEU A 80 -16.76 -20.82 4.90
CA LEU A 80 -18.00 -20.71 5.64
C LEU A 80 -17.73 -20.27 7.09
N GLY A 81 -16.81 -20.96 7.77
CA GLY A 81 -16.40 -20.62 9.15
C GLY A 81 -16.00 -19.16 9.28
N LYS A 82 -15.20 -18.63 8.36
CA LYS A 82 -14.81 -17.20 8.33
C LYS A 82 -16.01 -16.26 8.20
N ARG A 83 -17.05 -16.61 7.43
CA ARG A 83 -18.22 -15.75 7.21
C ARG A 83 -19.21 -15.75 8.38
N VAL A 84 -19.35 -16.89 9.04
CA VAL A 84 -20.24 -17.04 10.20
C VAL A 84 -19.55 -16.75 11.53
N ALA A 85 -18.22 -16.60 11.52
CA ALA A 85 -17.39 -16.38 12.72
C ALA A 85 -17.96 -15.28 13.61
N ARG A 86 -18.32 -14.12 13.03
CA ARG A 86 -18.88 -13.00 13.78
C ARG A 86 -20.13 -13.37 14.56
N ASP A 87 -21.05 -14.13 13.95
CA ASP A 87 -22.29 -14.53 14.63
C ASP A 87 -22.00 -15.59 15.70
N TYR A 88 -21.16 -16.57 15.35
CA TYR A 88 -20.74 -17.64 16.25
C TYR A 88 -20.06 -17.09 17.51
N PHE A 89 -19.06 -16.22 17.35
CA PHE A 89 -18.32 -15.65 18.47
C PHE A 89 -19.16 -14.63 19.27
N SER A 90 -20.01 -13.84 18.60
CA SER A 90 -20.93 -12.94 19.29
C SER A 90 -21.92 -13.72 20.16
N THR A 91 -22.47 -14.82 19.66
CA THR A 91 -23.45 -15.64 20.38
C THR A 91 -22.82 -16.37 21.56
N LEU A 92 -21.62 -16.94 21.39
CA LEU A 92 -20.99 -17.77 22.42
C LEU A 92 -20.22 -16.99 23.47
N PHE A 93 -19.60 -15.87 23.09
CA PHE A 93 -18.68 -15.14 23.96
C PHE A 93 -19.10 -13.70 24.22
N GLY A 94 -20.27 -13.25 23.71
CA GLY A 94 -20.68 -11.85 23.80
C GLY A 94 -19.73 -10.90 23.06
N ALA A 95 -18.93 -11.42 22.14
CA ALA A 95 -17.88 -10.65 21.48
C ALA A 95 -18.44 -9.67 20.45
N SER A 96 -18.14 -8.39 20.65
CA SER A 96 -18.33 -7.33 19.65
C SER A 96 -17.26 -7.44 18.58
N VAL A 97 -17.58 -8.05 17.43
CA VAL A 97 -16.69 -7.98 16.26
C VAL A 97 -16.97 -6.64 15.57
N LEU A 98 -16.01 -5.73 15.63
CA LEU A 98 -16.05 -4.46 14.93
C LEU A 98 -15.98 -4.69 13.41
N SER A 99 -16.76 -3.94 12.65
CA SER A 99 -16.64 -3.93 11.19
C SER A 99 -15.42 -3.10 10.79
N PHE A 100 -14.60 -3.65 9.90
CA PHE A 100 -13.60 -2.85 9.20
C PHE A 100 -14.33 -1.98 8.16
N PRO A 101 -14.08 -0.66 8.12
CA PRO A 101 -14.78 0.23 7.19
C PRO A 101 -14.42 -0.09 5.74
N SER A 102 -15.27 0.35 4.82
CA SER A 102 -15.01 0.13 3.40
C SER A 102 -13.82 0.99 2.93
N VAL A 103 -13.11 0.56 1.89
CA VAL A 103 -12.03 1.38 1.29
C VAL A 103 -12.54 2.72 0.74
N LEU A 104 -13.85 2.82 0.47
CA LEU A 104 -14.52 4.06 0.07
C LEU A 104 -14.59 5.07 1.21
N GLU A 105 -14.89 4.57 2.41
CA GLU A 105 -14.96 5.38 3.63
C GLU A 105 -13.56 5.83 4.06
N ILE A 106 -12.54 4.98 3.87
CA ILE A 106 -11.15 5.32 4.22
C ILE A 106 -10.54 6.32 3.24
N GLY A 107 -10.73 6.12 1.93
CA GLY A 107 -10.07 6.92 0.91
C GLY A 107 -10.67 8.30 0.69
N ALA A 108 -11.86 8.59 1.23
CA ALA A 108 -12.61 9.82 0.99
C ALA A 108 -12.73 10.21 -0.51
N GLY A 109 -12.75 9.20 -1.40
CA GLY A 109 -12.71 9.39 -2.85
C GLY A 109 -12.61 8.10 -3.65
N ASP A 110 -12.17 8.22 -4.90
CA ASP A 110 -12.00 7.07 -5.81
C ASP A 110 -10.71 6.28 -5.58
N TYR A 111 -9.82 6.78 -4.74
CA TYR A 111 -8.52 6.18 -4.43
C TYR A 111 -8.32 6.08 -2.93
N TYR A 112 -7.54 5.10 -2.51
CA TYR A 112 -7.10 4.91 -1.14
C TYR A 112 -5.64 4.47 -1.16
N ALA A 113 -4.95 4.58 -0.03
CA ALA A 113 -3.60 4.11 0.12
C ALA A 113 -3.51 2.89 1.04
N VAL A 114 -2.62 1.97 0.72
CA VAL A 114 -2.19 0.87 1.59
C VAL A 114 -0.72 1.09 1.92
N LEU A 115 -0.41 1.17 3.21
CA LEU A 115 0.93 1.34 3.74
C LEU A 115 1.36 0.05 4.43
N MET A 116 2.56 -0.41 4.09
CA MET A 116 3.27 -1.48 4.78
C MET A 116 4.62 -0.97 5.25
N MET A 117 4.97 -1.26 6.50
CA MET A 117 6.26 -0.95 7.13
C MET A 117 6.84 -2.24 7.67
N ASP A 118 8.16 -2.37 7.59
CA ASP A 118 8.92 -3.44 8.25
C ASP A 118 10.29 -2.89 8.69
N GLY A 119 10.75 -3.29 9.87
CA GLY A 119 11.99 -2.83 10.48
C GLY A 119 13.23 -3.34 9.74
N ASP A 120 14.23 -2.48 9.60
CA ASP A 120 15.47 -2.87 8.95
C ASP A 120 16.42 -3.54 9.93
N ASN A 121 16.98 -4.68 9.51
CA ASN A 121 18.03 -5.39 10.24
C ASN A 121 17.63 -5.84 11.64
N MET A 122 16.35 -6.14 11.88
CA MET A 122 15.84 -6.55 13.20
C MET A 122 16.62 -7.69 13.86
N GLY A 123 17.17 -8.63 13.08
CA GLY A 123 18.02 -9.69 13.61
C GLY A 123 19.26 -9.20 14.39
N LYS A 124 19.82 -8.03 14.04
CA LYS A 124 20.96 -7.41 14.75
C LYS A 124 20.54 -6.80 16.09
N TRP A 125 19.31 -6.32 16.19
CA TRP A 125 18.75 -5.81 17.45
C TRP A 125 18.48 -6.92 18.46
N PHE A 126 18.32 -8.15 17.97
CA PHE A 126 18.16 -9.35 18.77
C PHE A 126 19.40 -10.26 18.73
N SER A 127 20.59 -9.73 18.51
CA SER A 127 21.83 -10.53 18.56
C SER A 127 22.70 -10.22 19.78
N GLY A 128 22.21 -9.44 20.75
CA GLY A 128 22.94 -9.16 21.99
C GLY A 128 23.26 -10.44 22.78
N GLU A 129 24.29 -10.41 23.62
CA GLU A 129 24.65 -11.57 24.46
C GLU A 129 23.88 -11.58 25.79
N ARG A 130 23.25 -10.45 26.17
CA ARG A 130 22.59 -10.26 27.48
C ARG A 130 21.07 -10.29 27.36
N LYS A 131 20.44 -11.16 28.14
CA LYS A 131 18.97 -11.35 28.19
C LYS A 131 18.18 -10.08 28.52
N GLU A 132 18.77 -9.16 29.27
CA GLU A 132 18.17 -7.88 29.68
C GLU A 132 17.95 -6.95 28.48
N GLU A 133 18.90 -6.90 27.54
CA GLU A 133 18.84 -6.08 26.32
C GLU A 133 17.72 -6.58 25.36
N TYR A 134 17.50 -7.90 25.31
CA TYR A 134 16.38 -8.49 24.56
C TYR A 134 15.03 -8.06 25.13
N SER A 135 14.87 -8.16 26.45
CA SER A 135 13.61 -7.83 27.12
C SER A 135 13.25 -6.36 26.91
N GLU A 136 14.22 -5.46 27.02
CA GLU A 136 14.00 -4.02 26.78
C GLU A 136 13.60 -3.75 25.33
N THR A 137 14.30 -4.33 24.36
CA THR A 137 14.01 -4.16 22.93
C THR A 137 12.60 -4.66 22.58
N SER A 138 12.22 -5.83 23.09
CA SER A 138 10.86 -6.37 22.92
C SER A 138 9.79 -5.49 23.56
N GLN A 139 10.05 -4.91 24.73
CA GLN A 139 9.11 -3.98 25.39
C GLN A 139 8.95 -2.68 24.60
N LYS A 140 10.05 -2.10 24.07
CA LYS A 140 10.01 -0.92 23.21
C LYS A 140 9.19 -1.17 21.94
N LEU A 141 9.41 -2.31 21.27
CA LEU A 141 8.65 -2.74 20.11
C LEU A 141 7.16 -2.95 20.42
N ALA A 142 6.85 -3.59 21.56
CA ALA A 142 5.47 -3.80 21.98
C ALA A 142 4.75 -2.47 22.25
N ARG A 143 5.43 -1.51 22.89
CA ARG A 143 4.90 -0.15 23.11
C ARG A 143 4.70 0.59 21.79
N PHE A 144 5.69 0.57 20.90
CA PHE A 144 5.59 1.19 19.57
C PHE A 144 4.36 0.66 18.82
N ALA A 145 4.21 -0.66 18.70
CA ALA A 145 3.12 -1.28 17.99
C ALA A 145 1.73 -1.06 18.63
N LYS A 146 1.65 -1.03 19.96
CA LYS A 146 0.36 -0.95 20.69
C LYS A 146 -0.11 0.47 20.95
N GLU A 147 0.80 1.43 21.10
CA GLU A 147 0.47 2.79 21.52
C GLU A 147 0.77 3.80 20.41
N VAL A 148 1.99 3.78 19.87
CA VAL A 148 2.46 4.79 18.93
C VAL A 148 1.86 4.62 17.54
N VAL A 149 1.83 3.39 17.01
CA VAL A 149 1.29 3.11 15.67
C VAL A 149 -0.19 3.47 15.58
N PRO A 150 -1.09 3.05 16.50
CA PRO A 150 -2.50 3.46 16.45
C PRO A 150 -2.69 4.97 16.57
N GLN A 151 -1.92 5.63 17.45
CA GLN A 151 -1.98 7.08 17.61
C GLN A 151 -1.67 7.81 16.29
N ILE A 152 -0.60 7.41 15.59
CA ILE A 152 -0.22 8.05 14.32
C ILE A 152 -1.23 7.70 13.21
N VAL A 153 -1.55 6.41 13.05
CA VAL A 153 -2.37 5.94 11.93
C VAL A 153 -3.82 6.36 12.09
N GLU A 154 -4.45 6.09 13.23
CA GLU A 154 -5.90 6.23 13.41
C GLU A 154 -6.29 7.63 13.90
N GLU A 155 -5.56 8.20 14.87
CA GLU A 155 -5.91 9.51 15.45
C GLU A 155 -5.39 10.68 14.62
N GLN A 156 -4.13 10.65 14.19
CA GLN A 156 -3.46 11.78 13.53
C GLN A 156 -3.65 11.80 12.00
N CYS A 157 -3.75 10.62 11.39
CA CYS A 157 -3.82 10.48 9.93
C CYS A 157 -5.15 9.92 9.42
N HIS A 158 -6.10 9.65 10.32
CA HIS A 158 -7.45 9.15 10.01
C HIS A 158 -7.49 7.87 9.16
N GLY A 159 -6.43 7.07 9.27
CA GLY A 159 -6.34 5.75 8.67
C GLY A 159 -7.03 4.68 9.50
N LYS A 160 -6.87 3.43 9.05
CA LYS A 160 -7.35 2.22 9.69
C LYS A 160 -6.24 1.19 9.77
N LEU A 161 -5.88 0.85 10.98
CA LEU A 161 -4.82 -0.11 11.25
C LEU A 161 -5.37 -1.54 11.06
N VAL A 162 -4.66 -2.36 10.29
CA VAL A 162 -4.99 -3.78 10.11
C VAL A 162 -4.17 -4.62 11.07
N TYR A 163 -2.88 -4.30 11.15
CA TYR A 163 -1.93 -5.02 11.97
C TYR A 163 -0.78 -4.08 12.35
N ALA A 164 -0.38 -4.15 13.62
CA ALA A 164 0.88 -3.62 14.12
C ALA A 164 1.46 -4.66 15.10
N GLY A 165 2.60 -5.23 14.77
CA GLY A 165 3.24 -6.24 15.61
C GLY A 165 4.73 -6.08 15.60
N GLY A 166 5.25 -5.49 16.67
CA GLY A 166 6.65 -5.10 16.77
C GLY A 166 6.99 -4.02 15.74
N ASP A 167 7.75 -4.38 14.73
CA ASP A 167 8.25 -3.51 13.67
C ASP A 167 7.42 -3.58 12.37
N ASP A 168 6.58 -4.60 12.24
CA ASP A 168 5.69 -4.78 11.08
C ASP A 168 4.38 -4.00 11.25
N VAL A 169 4.04 -3.16 10.27
CA VAL A 169 2.76 -2.41 10.23
C VAL A 169 2.07 -2.60 8.88
N LEU A 170 0.75 -2.78 8.90
CA LEU A 170 -0.12 -2.73 7.73
C LEU A 170 -1.33 -1.84 8.04
N ALA A 171 -1.51 -0.78 7.25
CA ALA A 171 -2.59 0.18 7.43
C ALA A 171 -3.18 0.64 6.10
N PHE A 172 -4.44 1.05 6.15
CA PHE A 172 -5.11 1.76 5.06
C PHE A 172 -5.26 3.22 5.44
N LEU A 173 -4.98 4.13 4.52
CA LEU A 173 -5.03 5.56 4.79
C LEU A 173 -5.71 6.33 3.64
N PRO A 174 -6.29 7.50 3.94
CA PRO A 174 -6.56 8.52 2.93
C PRO A 174 -5.31 8.85 2.10
N THR A 175 -5.50 9.25 0.85
CA THR A 175 -4.34 9.56 0.00
C THR A 175 -3.60 10.81 0.49
N GLU A 176 -4.30 11.73 1.11
CA GLU A 176 -3.81 13.02 1.58
C GLU A 176 -2.85 12.87 2.77
N THR A 177 -3.05 11.85 3.60
CA THR A 177 -2.31 11.68 4.87
C THR A 177 -1.28 10.56 4.82
N VAL A 178 -1.24 9.74 3.77
CA VAL A 178 -0.35 8.56 3.74
C VAL A 178 1.14 8.90 3.78
N LEU A 179 1.58 9.96 3.09
CA LEU A 179 3.00 10.36 3.10
C LEU A 179 3.40 10.90 4.48
N LYS A 180 2.51 11.66 5.12
CA LYS A 180 2.68 12.13 6.50
C LYS A 180 2.76 10.95 7.48
N ALA A 181 1.83 10.00 7.38
CA ALA A 181 1.83 8.82 8.25
C ALA A 181 3.12 7.99 8.10
N ALA A 182 3.59 7.80 6.87
CA ALA A 182 4.83 7.09 6.60
C ALA A 182 6.04 7.80 7.23
N GLU A 183 6.13 9.14 7.09
CA GLU A 183 7.18 9.93 7.76
C GLU A 183 7.10 9.80 9.29
N GLU A 184 5.92 10.04 9.87
CA GLU A 184 5.73 10.04 11.32
C GLU A 184 6.04 8.68 11.94
N LEU A 185 5.60 7.58 11.31
CA LEU A 185 5.95 6.22 11.72
C LEU A 185 7.45 5.97 11.66
N ARG A 186 8.10 6.38 10.55
CA ARG A 186 9.54 6.20 10.38
C ARG A 186 10.35 6.94 11.44
N LEU A 187 10.00 8.20 11.71
CA LEU A 187 10.67 9.01 12.73
C LEU A 187 10.41 8.46 14.13
N ALA A 188 9.17 8.06 14.42
CA ALA A 188 8.82 7.49 15.71
C ALA A 188 9.53 6.15 15.96
N PHE A 189 9.77 5.33 14.91
CA PHE A 189 10.49 4.06 15.05
C PHE A 189 11.95 4.24 15.51
N GLY A 190 12.63 5.29 15.01
CA GLY A 190 14.00 5.64 15.38
C GLY A 190 14.14 6.54 16.62
N ASP A 191 13.03 6.88 17.29
CA ASP A 191 13.02 7.74 18.47
C ASP A 191 13.17 6.91 19.76
N GLU A 192 13.98 7.39 20.71
CA GLU A 192 14.26 6.69 21.99
C GLU A 192 13.02 6.48 22.87
N ARG A 193 12.07 7.41 22.81
CA ARG A 193 10.88 7.41 23.67
C ARG A 193 9.70 6.73 23.01
N LYS A 194 9.60 6.78 21.67
CA LYS A 194 8.48 6.22 20.92
C LYS A 194 8.79 4.83 20.37
N GLY A 195 10.00 4.61 19.86
CA GLY A 195 10.41 3.41 19.14
C GLY A 195 11.55 2.68 19.80
N LEU A 196 12.45 2.15 18.97
CA LEU A 196 13.61 1.35 19.41
C LEU A 196 14.80 2.20 19.83
N GLY A 197 14.88 3.43 19.33
CA GLY A 197 15.98 4.34 19.58
C GLY A 197 16.89 4.58 18.37
N HIS A 198 17.98 5.28 18.63
CA HIS A 198 18.84 5.81 17.58
C HIS A 198 19.42 4.68 16.72
N GLY A 199 19.34 4.86 15.39
CA GLY A 199 19.87 3.91 14.41
C GLY A 199 18.88 2.83 13.99
N ALA A 200 17.69 2.76 14.63
CA ALA A 200 16.61 1.95 14.12
C ALA A 200 16.00 2.63 12.88
N THR A 201 15.98 1.89 11.77
CA THR A 201 15.43 2.32 10.49
C THR A 201 14.36 1.36 10.03
N ALA A 202 13.47 1.80 9.16
CA ALA A 202 12.42 0.97 8.62
C ALA A 202 12.17 1.31 7.15
N SER A 203 11.83 0.28 6.38
CA SER A 203 11.53 0.37 4.96
C SER A 203 10.02 0.26 4.73
N PHE A 204 9.52 1.06 3.80
CA PHE A 204 8.08 1.23 3.60
C PHE A 204 7.68 0.94 2.15
N GLY A 205 6.57 0.25 1.98
CA GLY A 205 5.84 0.14 0.72
C GLY A 205 4.50 0.87 0.84
N VAL A 206 4.20 1.76 -0.11
CA VAL A 206 2.92 2.48 -0.18
C VAL A 206 2.33 2.31 -1.58
N VAL A 207 1.12 1.77 -1.64
CA VAL A 207 0.35 1.67 -2.89
C VAL A 207 -0.87 2.57 -2.81
N ILE A 208 -1.02 3.47 -3.77
CA ILE A 208 -2.24 4.23 -4.00
C ILE A 208 -3.03 3.50 -5.08
N ALA A 209 -4.23 3.04 -4.77
CA ALA A 209 -5.03 2.24 -5.68
C ALA A 209 -6.44 2.78 -5.82
N HIS A 210 -6.98 2.67 -7.03
CA HIS A 210 -8.39 2.96 -7.28
C HIS A 210 -9.30 1.98 -6.51
N LYS A 211 -10.46 2.45 -6.04
CA LYS A 211 -11.44 1.68 -5.26
C LYS A 211 -11.92 0.37 -5.89
N LYS A 212 -11.89 0.30 -7.22
CA LYS A 212 -12.27 -0.90 -8.00
C LYS A 212 -11.10 -1.88 -8.23
N SER A 213 -9.89 -1.53 -7.82
CA SER A 213 -8.73 -2.40 -8.00
C SER A 213 -8.91 -3.68 -7.16
N PRO A 214 -8.68 -4.88 -7.73
CA PRO A 214 -8.77 -6.12 -6.97
C PRO A 214 -7.83 -6.11 -5.77
N PHE A 215 -8.39 -6.25 -4.57
CA PHE A 215 -7.66 -6.03 -3.32
C PHE A 215 -6.43 -6.93 -3.15
N HIS A 216 -6.50 -8.18 -3.61
CA HIS A 216 -5.36 -9.11 -3.58
C HIS A 216 -4.15 -8.60 -4.41
N LEU A 217 -4.40 -7.90 -5.53
CA LEU A 217 -3.33 -7.31 -6.34
C LEU A 217 -2.68 -6.15 -5.61
N VAL A 218 -3.47 -5.31 -4.94
CA VAL A 218 -2.97 -4.18 -4.14
C VAL A 218 -2.12 -4.68 -2.97
N LEU A 219 -2.56 -5.73 -2.26
CA LEU A 219 -1.78 -6.35 -1.18
C LEU A 219 -0.49 -7.02 -1.67
N ASN A 220 -0.50 -7.64 -2.85
CA ASN A 220 0.71 -8.20 -3.43
C ASN A 220 1.69 -7.11 -3.86
N ALA A 221 1.17 -6.02 -4.43
CA ALA A 221 1.96 -4.86 -4.82
C ALA A 221 2.62 -4.18 -3.61
N VAL A 222 1.89 -3.95 -2.50
CA VAL A 222 2.48 -3.28 -1.33
C VAL A 222 3.59 -4.11 -0.69
N ARG A 223 3.44 -5.45 -0.65
CA ARG A 223 4.50 -6.38 -0.20
C ARG A 223 5.69 -6.39 -1.14
N ALA A 224 5.46 -6.28 -2.45
CA ALA A 224 6.55 -6.18 -3.42
C ALA A 224 7.32 -4.86 -3.26
N LEU A 225 6.62 -3.76 -2.99
CA LEU A 225 7.23 -2.45 -2.75
C LEU A 225 8.03 -2.41 -1.45
N GLU A 226 7.51 -2.94 -0.35
CA GLU A 226 8.25 -3.05 0.92
C GLU A 226 9.58 -3.80 0.70
N LYS A 227 9.56 -4.93 -0.01
CA LYS A 227 10.77 -5.66 -0.39
C LYS A 227 11.71 -4.83 -1.28
N LYS A 228 11.16 -4.06 -2.25
CA LYS A 228 11.97 -3.16 -3.10
C LYS A 228 12.63 -2.06 -2.28
N ALA A 229 11.93 -1.50 -1.28
CA ALA A 229 12.48 -0.52 -0.35
C ALA A 229 13.65 -1.12 0.46
N LYS A 230 13.50 -2.35 0.97
CA LYS A 230 14.60 -3.06 1.64
C LYS A 230 15.79 -3.43 0.74
N GLN A 231 15.59 -3.41 -0.57
CA GLN A 231 16.64 -3.64 -1.57
C GLN A 231 17.20 -2.32 -2.13
N TYR A 232 16.74 -1.17 -1.59
CA TYR A 232 17.29 0.12 -1.95
C TYR A 232 18.78 0.16 -1.58
N SER A 233 19.59 0.60 -2.53
CA SER A 233 21.02 0.85 -2.38
C SER A 233 21.38 2.00 -3.31
N ASN A 234 22.17 2.93 -2.81
CA ASN A 234 22.71 4.03 -3.59
C ASN A 234 24.24 3.98 -3.55
N ASP A 235 24.86 3.63 -4.67
CA ASP A 235 26.30 3.40 -4.75
C ASP A 235 27.12 4.68 -4.53
N LYS A 236 26.55 5.86 -4.79
CA LYS A 236 27.21 7.15 -4.58
C LYS A 236 27.25 7.54 -3.10
N THR A 237 26.17 7.31 -2.37
CA THR A 237 26.04 7.72 -0.96
C THR A 237 26.32 6.59 0.03
N GLY A 238 26.37 5.33 -0.46
CA GLY A 238 26.47 4.13 0.37
C GLY A 238 25.21 3.81 1.16
N GLN A 239 24.12 4.59 0.99
CA GLN A 239 22.85 4.37 1.71
C GLN A 239 22.23 3.05 1.26
N GLN A 240 21.75 2.26 2.23
CA GLN A 240 21.06 1.00 2.00
C GLN A 240 19.83 0.93 2.88
N LYS A 241 18.75 0.32 2.36
CA LYS A 241 17.44 0.25 3.04
C LYS A 241 16.97 1.65 3.41
N ASP A 242 16.27 1.80 4.54
CA ASP A 242 15.80 3.08 5.05
C ASP A 242 15.11 3.92 3.95
N ALA A 243 14.18 3.27 3.27
CA ALA A 243 13.61 3.77 2.03
C ALA A 243 12.08 3.68 2.01
N LEU A 244 11.49 4.54 1.19
CA LEU A 244 10.08 4.59 0.86
C LEU A 244 9.90 4.20 -0.61
N ALA A 245 9.19 3.11 -0.84
CA ALA A 245 8.73 2.69 -2.16
C ALA A 245 7.26 3.10 -2.35
N LEU A 246 7.00 3.91 -3.37
CA LEU A 246 5.68 4.43 -3.73
C LEU A 246 5.20 3.79 -5.03
N ALA A 247 3.91 3.46 -5.12
CA ALA A 247 3.26 3.13 -6.37
C ALA A 247 1.88 3.76 -6.51
N LEU A 248 1.52 4.07 -7.75
CA LEU A 248 0.18 4.48 -8.16
C LEU A 248 -0.40 3.47 -9.15
N HIS A 249 -1.53 2.87 -8.78
CA HIS A 249 -2.32 1.98 -9.61
C HIS A 249 -3.55 2.75 -10.11
N THR A 250 -3.48 3.24 -11.34
CA THR A 250 -4.57 4.03 -11.93
C THR A 250 -5.76 3.15 -12.30
N ARG A 251 -6.93 3.77 -12.48
CA ARG A 251 -8.12 3.08 -13.01
C ARG A 251 -7.90 2.42 -14.38
N SER A 252 -7.01 2.96 -15.22
CA SER A 252 -6.69 2.39 -16.54
C SER A 252 -5.82 1.14 -16.48
N GLY A 253 -5.35 0.75 -15.28
CA GLY A 253 -4.44 -0.38 -15.08
C GLY A 253 -2.97 -0.02 -15.23
N GLU A 254 -2.65 1.26 -15.40
CA GLU A 254 -1.26 1.71 -15.45
C GLU A 254 -0.66 1.76 -14.05
N ILE A 255 0.56 1.24 -13.93
CA ILE A 255 1.31 1.19 -12.67
C ILE A 255 2.55 2.07 -12.83
N SER A 256 2.75 2.97 -11.87
CA SER A 256 3.94 3.82 -11.78
C SER A 256 4.56 3.61 -10.42
N GLU A 257 5.85 3.31 -10.37
CA GLU A 257 6.56 2.97 -9.13
C GLU A 257 7.87 3.77 -9.01
N ALA A 258 8.22 4.15 -7.79
CA ALA A 258 9.49 4.79 -7.49
C ALA A 258 9.96 4.42 -6.08
N VAL A 259 11.28 4.34 -5.87
CA VAL A 259 11.88 4.08 -4.55
C VAL A 259 12.85 5.22 -4.22
N LEU A 260 12.70 5.78 -3.03
CA LEU A 260 13.48 6.90 -2.53
C LEU A 260 13.99 6.60 -1.12
N PRO A 261 15.16 7.11 -0.70
CA PRO A 261 15.57 7.06 0.69
C PRO A 261 14.70 7.99 1.54
N TRP A 262 14.72 7.86 2.87
CA TRP A 262 14.03 8.82 3.74
C TRP A 262 14.70 10.19 3.81
N MET A 263 16.02 10.25 3.59
CA MET A 263 16.84 11.45 3.69
C MET A 263 17.72 11.64 2.46
N ILE A 264 17.72 12.84 1.90
CA ILE A 264 18.63 13.27 0.82
C ILE A 264 19.32 14.56 1.27
N GLY A 265 20.65 14.55 1.38
CA GLY A 265 21.41 15.76 1.72
C GLY A 265 21.04 16.39 3.08
N GLY A 266 20.51 15.60 4.02
CA GLY A 266 20.03 16.08 5.33
C GLY A 266 18.58 16.58 5.33
N GLU A 267 17.92 16.62 4.18
CA GLU A 267 16.50 16.96 4.06
C GLU A 267 15.63 15.70 3.99
N LYS A 268 14.43 15.78 4.57
CA LYS A 268 13.46 14.69 4.52
C LYS A 268 12.82 14.63 3.14
N VAL A 269 12.78 13.44 2.54
CA VAL A 269 12.18 13.27 1.20
C VAL A 269 10.71 13.66 1.18
N SER A 270 9.93 13.29 2.19
CA SER A 270 8.55 13.72 2.36
C SER A 270 8.36 15.23 2.25
N GLN A 271 9.26 16.03 2.85
CA GLN A 271 9.23 17.50 2.74
C GLN A 271 9.52 17.96 1.31
N LEU A 272 10.49 17.35 0.62
CA LEU A 272 10.77 17.64 -0.78
C LEU A 272 9.57 17.30 -1.69
N LEU A 273 8.91 16.16 -1.44
CA LEU A 273 7.71 15.76 -2.16
C LEU A 273 6.56 16.74 -1.91
N ASP A 274 6.33 17.15 -0.67
CA ASP A 274 5.28 18.10 -0.29
C ASP A 274 5.50 19.49 -0.90
N GLN A 275 6.74 19.99 -0.89
CA GLN A 275 7.11 21.24 -1.56
C GLN A 275 6.75 21.18 -3.05
N TRP A 276 7.07 20.06 -3.70
CA TRP A 276 6.78 19.87 -5.11
C TRP A 276 5.27 19.73 -5.40
N ILE A 277 4.54 18.98 -4.57
CA ILE A 277 3.08 18.84 -4.67
C ILE A 277 2.41 20.22 -4.53
N LYS A 278 2.85 21.05 -3.56
CA LYS A 278 2.35 22.42 -3.39
C LYS A 278 2.60 23.28 -4.63
N LEU A 279 3.81 23.22 -5.17
CA LEU A 279 4.18 23.97 -6.38
C LEU A 279 3.34 23.55 -7.60
N LEU A 280 3.10 22.25 -7.77
CA LEU A 280 2.23 21.71 -8.82
C LEU A 280 0.77 22.19 -8.68
N LYS A 281 0.28 22.37 -7.45
CA LYS A 281 -1.08 22.87 -7.17
C LYS A 281 -1.20 24.36 -7.50
N THR A 282 -0.32 25.19 -6.94
CA THR A 282 -0.43 26.64 -7.00
C THR A 282 0.05 27.20 -8.34
N SER A 283 1.31 26.92 -8.69
CA SER A 283 2.08 27.79 -9.59
C SER A 283 2.36 27.17 -10.95
N LEU A 284 2.26 25.84 -11.11
CA LEU A 284 2.62 25.15 -12.36
C LEU A 284 1.42 24.64 -13.17
N SER A 285 1.57 24.73 -14.49
CA SER A 285 0.69 24.17 -15.51
C SER A 285 0.52 22.65 -15.31
N PRO A 286 -0.71 22.13 -15.50
CA PRO A 286 -0.98 20.69 -15.40
C PRO A 286 -0.19 19.85 -16.42
N ASN A 287 0.30 20.46 -17.50
CA ASN A 287 1.00 19.77 -18.58
C ASN A 287 2.52 19.66 -18.37
N PHE A 288 3.06 20.20 -17.26
CA PHE A 288 4.50 20.16 -16.99
C PHE A 288 5.08 18.75 -17.14
N ILE A 289 4.45 17.75 -16.52
CA ILE A 289 4.92 16.37 -16.57
C ILE A 289 4.85 15.80 -17.98
N PHE A 290 3.79 16.12 -18.73
CA PHE A 290 3.68 15.66 -20.10
C PHE A 290 4.83 16.20 -20.95
N HIS A 291 5.09 17.51 -20.87
CA HIS A 291 6.22 18.13 -21.58
C HIS A 291 7.58 17.59 -21.12
N PHE A 292 7.74 17.35 -19.83
CA PHE A 292 8.96 16.75 -19.28
C PHE A 292 9.15 15.32 -19.81
N ALA A 293 8.15 14.46 -19.69
CA ALA A 293 8.20 13.10 -20.20
C ALA A 293 8.46 13.06 -21.71
N SER A 294 7.81 13.91 -22.51
CA SER A 294 8.07 13.98 -23.95
C SER A 294 9.48 14.41 -24.31
N ALA A 295 10.09 15.30 -23.52
CA ALA A 295 11.46 15.75 -23.75
C ALA A 295 12.51 14.70 -23.36
N PHE A 296 12.28 13.96 -22.27
CA PHE A 296 13.30 13.12 -21.64
C PHE A 296 13.11 11.61 -21.81
N ALA A 297 11.89 11.12 -22.01
CA ALA A 297 11.65 9.68 -22.22
C ALA A 297 12.35 9.12 -23.48
N PRO A 298 12.43 9.84 -24.62
CA PRO A 298 13.16 9.35 -25.79
C PRO A 298 14.66 9.13 -25.52
N LEU A 299 15.23 9.89 -24.58
CA LEU A 299 16.65 9.80 -24.21
C LEU A 299 16.97 8.57 -23.32
N LEU A 300 15.96 7.86 -22.84
CA LEU A 300 16.12 6.62 -22.06
C LEU A 300 16.11 5.35 -22.93
N TYR A 301 15.85 5.48 -24.24
CA TYR A 301 15.65 4.32 -25.12
C TYR A 301 16.95 3.56 -25.46
N GLU A 302 18.12 4.17 -25.21
CA GLU A 302 19.40 3.48 -25.32
C GLU A 302 19.53 2.50 -24.14
N ARG A 303 19.41 1.20 -24.43
CA ARG A 303 19.37 0.06 -23.47
C ARG A 303 20.50 -0.02 -22.44
N HIS A 304 21.46 0.91 -22.47
CA HIS A 304 22.62 0.97 -21.59
C HIS A 304 22.53 2.10 -20.54
N CYS A 305 21.61 3.06 -20.68
CA CYS A 305 21.52 4.21 -19.79
C CYS A 305 20.44 4.01 -18.73
N LEU A 306 20.84 3.65 -17.50
CA LEU A 306 19.91 3.59 -16.37
C LEU A 306 19.41 4.99 -15.97
N LYS A 307 20.20 6.03 -16.20
CA LYS A 307 19.88 7.45 -15.94
C LYS A 307 20.41 8.34 -17.06
N TRP A 308 19.90 9.58 -17.13
CA TRP A 308 20.49 10.60 -18.00
C TRP A 308 21.89 10.97 -17.48
N GLU A 309 22.93 10.71 -18.29
CA GLU A 309 24.34 10.90 -17.89
C GLU A 309 24.75 12.37 -17.80
N ASN A 310 24.15 13.23 -18.64
CA ASN A 310 24.49 14.64 -18.69
C ASN A 310 23.63 15.45 -17.71
N GLY A 311 24.11 15.57 -16.47
CA GLY A 311 23.46 16.33 -15.40
C GLY A 311 23.26 17.81 -15.72
N ASP A 312 24.20 18.44 -16.43
CA ASP A 312 24.12 19.86 -16.80
C ASP A 312 23.02 20.10 -17.85
N MET A 313 22.88 19.19 -18.82
CA MET A 313 21.79 19.19 -19.78
C MET A 313 20.45 19.03 -19.06
N LEU A 314 20.35 18.04 -18.16
CA LEU A 314 19.14 17.79 -17.39
C LEU A 314 18.75 19.01 -16.55
N ALA A 315 19.70 19.62 -15.84
CA ALA A 315 19.50 20.82 -15.03
C ALA A 315 19.01 22.01 -15.88
N THR A 316 19.64 22.23 -17.03
CA THR A 316 19.31 23.33 -17.94
C THR A 316 17.90 23.16 -18.51
N GLU A 317 17.55 21.96 -18.95
CA GLU A 317 16.25 21.64 -19.52
C GLU A 317 15.14 21.60 -18.47
N LEU A 318 15.40 21.08 -17.27
CA LEU A 318 14.49 21.17 -16.12
C LEU A 318 14.16 22.64 -15.80
N ARG A 319 15.19 23.48 -15.69
CA ARG A 319 15.02 24.92 -15.43
C ARG A 319 14.22 25.59 -16.55
N ARG A 320 14.47 25.25 -17.81
CA ARG A 320 13.74 25.79 -18.97
C ARG A 320 12.26 25.38 -18.95
N LEU A 321 11.98 24.11 -18.69
CA LEU A 321 10.61 23.59 -18.63
C LEU A 321 9.84 24.15 -17.43
N LEU A 322 10.48 24.27 -16.27
CA LEU A 322 9.92 24.91 -15.08
C LEU A 322 9.51 26.36 -15.36
N LYS A 323 10.39 27.16 -15.99
CA LYS A 323 10.07 28.54 -16.38
C LYS A 323 8.87 28.63 -17.29
N ARG A 324 8.76 27.73 -18.28
CA ARG A 324 7.66 27.71 -19.24
C ARG A 324 6.35 27.19 -18.67
N SER A 325 6.40 26.42 -17.59
CA SER A 325 5.21 25.85 -16.98
C SER A 325 4.60 26.72 -15.89
N VAL A 326 5.23 27.84 -15.50
CA VAL A 326 4.63 28.80 -14.57
C VAL A 326 3.32 29.34 -15.15
N LYS A 327 2.22 29.25 -14.40
CA LYS A 327 0.90 29.72 -14.82
C LYS A 327 0.89 31.24 -15.00
N GLU A 328 0.09 31.72 -15.94
CA GLU A 328 -0.23 33.14 -16.06
C GLU A 328 -0.79 33.68 -14.73
N GLY A 329 -0.24 34.79 -14.25
CA GLY A 329 -0.58 35.40 -12.95
C GLY A 329 0.18 34.84 -11.74
N SER A 330 0.96 33.76 -11.90
CA SER A 330 1.93 33.31 -10.90
C SER A 330 3.32 33.84 -11.23
N HIS A 331 4.09 34.25 -10.23
CA HIS A 331 5.48 34.66 -10.41
C HIS A 331 6.39 33.84 -9.49
N LEU A 332 7.36 33.15 -10.08
CA LEU A 332 8.46 32.50 -9.36
C LEU A 332 9.73 33.28 -9.67
N SER A 333 10.43 33.71 -8.62
CA SER A 333 11.73 34.35 -8.72
C SER A 333 12.77 33.40 -9.34
N VAL A 334 13.85 33.96 -9.86
CA VAL A 334 14.97 33.18 -10.42
C VAL A 334 15.56 32.24 -9.36
N GLN A 335 15.60 32.68 -8.11
CA GLN A 335 16.11 31.89 -6.98
C GLN A 335 15.19 30.70 -6.65
N GLU A 336 13.87 30.90 -6.61
CA GLU A 336 12.90 29.80 -6.38
C GLU A 336 12.97 28.75 -7.50
N ILE A 337 13.07 29.19 -8.75
CA ILE A 337 13.20 28.26 -9.89
C ILE A 337 14.51 27.46 -9.77
N ALA A 338 15.62 28.11 -9.41
CA ALA A 338 16.89 27.43 -9.21
C ALA A 338 16.80 26.40 -8.07
N HIS A 339 16.18 26.77 -6.95
CA HIS A 339 15.96 25.88 -5.81
C HIS A 339 15.11 24.67 -6.19
N HIS A 340 13.95 24.86 -6.83
CA HIS A 340 13.11 23.75 -7.28
C HIS A 340 13.79 22.86 -8.33
N THR A 341 14.62 23.45 -9.20
CA THR A 341 15.45 22.67 -10.13
C THR A 341 16.40 21.75 -9.36
N GLN A 342 17.05 22.27 -8.31
CA GLN A 342 17.96 21.49 -7.48
C GLN A 342 17.26 20.35 -6.72
N VAL A 343 16.05 20.60 -6.21
CA VAL A 343 15.21 19.58 -5.57
C VAL A 343 14.87 18.44 -6.55
N LEU A 344 14.49 18.78 -7.80
CA LEU A 344 14.22 17.76 -8.81
C LEU A 344 15.46 16.96 -9.19
N LEU A 345 16.62 17.60 -9.26
CA LEU A 345 17.89 16.92 -9.52
C LEU A 345 18.25 15.97 -8.38
N SER A 346 18.08 16.37 -7.11
CA SER A 346 18.38 15.51 -5.97
C SER A 346 17.45 14.28 -5.92
N LEU A 347 16.16 14.46 -6.24
CA LEU A 347 15.22 13.34 -6.39
C LEU A 347 15.59 12.41 -7.56
N HIS A 348 16.01 12.96 -8.70
CA HIS A 348 16.50 12.17 -9.83
C HIS A 348 17.76 11.36 -9.47
N GLU A 349 18.68 11.95 -8.71
CA GLU A 349 19.87 11.26 -8.24
C GLU A 349 19.55 10.15 -7.23
N ALA A 350 18.50 10.30 -6.44
CA ALA A 350 18.11 9.35 -5.41
C ALA A 350 17.37 8.10 -5.93
N VAL A 351 16.56 8.22 -7.00
CA VAL A 351 15.87 7.05 -7.60
C VAL A 351 16.83 6.14 -8.36
N ARG A 352 16.44 4.91 -8.73
CA ARG A 352 17.38 3.99 -9.42
C ARG A 352 17.56 4.31 -10.89
N SER A 353 16.48 4.71 -11.57
CA SER A 353 16.47 4.93 -13.01
C SER A 353 15.78 6.22 -13.43
N GLY A 354 16.03 6.67 -14.66
CA GLY A 354 15.29 7.78 -15.25
C GLY A 354 13.79 7.49 -15.39
N TYR A 355 13.41 6.22 -15.63
CA TYR A 355 11.99 5.81 -15.64
C TYR A 355 11.37 5.93 -14.25
N ASP A 356 12.07 5.54 -13.18
CA ASP A 356 11.62 5.71 -11.80
C ASP A 356 11.39 7.20 -11.49
N PHE A 357 12.23 8.10 -12.03
CA PHE A 357 12.02 9.54 -11.88
C PHE A 357 10.76 10.02 -12.59
N LEU A 358 10.51 9.56 -13.82
CA LEU A 358 9.27 9.89 -14.55
C LEU A 358 8.03 9.36 -13.80
N TYR A 359 8.10 8.15 -13.26
CA TYR A 359 7.03 7.57 -12.46
C TYR A 359 6.82 8.33 -11.15
N LEU A 360 7.89 8.75 -10.47
CA LEU A 360 7.82 9.60 -9.29
C LEU A 360 7.07 10.90 -9.60
N LEU A 361 7.47 11.62 -10.65
CA LEU A 361 6.79 12.86 -11.04
C LEU A 361 5.30 12.60 -11.28
N LYS A 362 4.97 11.52 -11.99
CA LYS A 362 3.58 11.16 -12.26
C LYS A 362 2.77 10.88 -11.00
N ILE A 363 3.35 10.16 -10.03
CA ILE A 363 2.77 9.95 -8.70
C ILE A 363 2.52 11.31 -8.02
N LEU A 364 3.46 12.25 -8.07
CA LEU A 364 3.29 13.57 -7.45
C LEU A 364 2.18 14.40 -8.10
N THR A 365 1.96 14.26 -9.40
CA THR A 365 0.81 14.90 -10.07
C THR A 365 -0.53 14.25 -9.72
N PHE A 366 -0.55 12.99 -9.30
CA PHE A 366 -1.78 12.40 -8.78
C PHE A 366 -2.23 13.10 -7.49
N PHE A 367 -1.31 13.37 -6.55
CA PHE A 367 -1.61 14.11 -5.31
C PHE A 367 -2.08 15.56 -5.56
N LYS A 368 -1.77 16.16 -6.72
CA LYS A 368 -2.37 17.43 -7.15
C LYS A 368 -3.88 17.28 -7.41
N ARG A 369 -4.31 16.15 -7.97
CA ARG A 369 -5.69 15.93 -8.44
C ARG A 369 -6.65 15.47 -7.34
N SER A 370 -6.16 14.73 -6.33
CA SER A 370 -7.02 14.09 -5.31
C SER A 370 -7.76 15.08 -4.42
N GLU A 371 -7.17 16.24 -4.08
CA GLU A 371 -7.84 17.26 -3.24
C GLU A 371 -8.93 18.08 -3.98
N GLY A 372 -9.01 17.99 -5.31
CA GLY A 372 -9.98 18.78 -6.10
C GLY A 372 -11.39 18.18 -6.21
N ASN A 373 -11.60 16.95 -5.72
CA ASN A 373 -12.88 16.24 -5.81
C ASN A 373 -13.73 16.33 -4.53
N GLY A 374 -13.40 17.26 -3.62
CA GLY A 374 -14.16 17.54 -2.40
C GLY A 374 -15.19 18.68 -2.53
N GLN A 375 -15.57 19.08 -3.75
CA GLN A 375 -16.65 20.04 -4.01
C GLN A 375 -17.73 19.44 -4.90
#